data_AF-A0A645IA07-F1
#
_entry.id   AF-A0A645IA07-F1
#
_cell.length_a   1.000
_cell.length_b   1.000
_cell.length_c   1.000
_cell.angle_alpha   90.00
_cell.angle_beta   90.00
_cell.angle_gamma   90.00
#
_symmetry.space_group_name_H-M   'P 1'
#
loop_
_entity.id
_entity.type
_entity.pdbx_description
1 polymer ?
#
loop_
_entity_poly.entity_id
_entity_poly.type
_entity_poly.pdbx_seq_one_letter_code
_entity_poly.pdbx_strand_id
1 'polypeptide(L)' 'MRYADDVLVLGGDAGVHHGAVLDLLQPALVRQVWGMQCDPVHSSDGALQYIFVADTALPA' A
#
# COMPACT_ATOMS: atom_id res chain seq x y z
N MET A 1 7.06 -6.23 1.18
CA MET A 1 6.32 -7.52 1.21
C MET A 1 6.92 -8.41 0.14
N ARG A 2 7.43 -9.60 0.47
CA ARG A 2 8.18 -10.47 -0.48
C ARG A 2 7.58 -11.88 -0.65
N TYR A 3 6.40 -12.17 -0.11
CA TYR A 3 5.93 -13.56 0.05
C TYR A 3 4.47 -13.84 -0.34
N ALA A 4 3.78 -12.89 -0.96
CA ALA A 4 2.41 -13.10 -1.43
C ALA A 4 2.34 -12.76 -2.92
N ASP A 5 1.80 -13.68 -3.71
CA ASP A 5 1.55 -13.48 -5.14
C ASP A 5 0.28 -12.64 -5.33
N ASP A 6 -0.77 -12.97 -4.57
CA ASP A 6 -2.06 -12.28 -4.56
C ASP A 6 -2.36 -11.64 -3.20
N VAL A 7 -3.09 -10.53 -3.22
CA VAL A 7 -3.52 -9.81 -2.02
C VAL A 7 -5.01 -9.47 -2.09
N LEU A 8 -5.67 -9.60 -0.95
CA LEU A 8 -7.03 -9.13 -0.71
C LEU A 8 -6.98 -7.95 0.26
N VAL A 9 -7.43 -6.78 -0.19
CA VAL A 9 -7.50 -5.55 0.61
C VAL A 9 -8.96 -5.23 0.91
N LEU A 10 -9.27 -5.06 2.20
CA LEU A 10 -10.59 -4.72 2.71
C LEU A 10 -10.61 -3.25 3.12
N GLY A 11 -11.22 -2.39 2.30
CA GLY A 11 -11.16 -0.93 2.42
C GLY A 11 -12.37 -0.26 3.03
N GLY A 12 -13.26 -0.98 3.71
CA GLY A 12 -14.52 -0.41 4.22
C GLY A 12 -15.34 0.22 3.08
N ASP A 13 -15.55 1.53 3.12
CA ASP A 13 -16.26 2.30 2.08
C ASP A 13 -15.53 2.32 0.73
N ALA A 14 -14.22 2.08 0.71
CA ALA A 14 -13.45 1.91 -0.53
C ALA A 14 -13.73 0.57 -1.22
N GLY A 15 -14.39 -0.37 -0.54
CA GLY A 15 -14.76 -1.68 -1.07
C GLY A 15 -13.65 -2.73 -0.91
N VAL A 16 -13.76 -3.80 -1.71
CA VAL A 16 -12.85 -4.95 -1.67
C VAL A 16 -12.02 -4.97 -2.95
N HIS A 17 -10.70 -5.02 -2.80
CA HIS A 17 -9.75 -5.07 -3.91
C HIS A 17 -8.97 -6.39 -3.86
N HIS A 18 -8.89 -7.10 -4.98
CA HIS A 18 -8.21 -8.39 -5.08
C HIS A 18 -7.41 -8.51 -6.37
N GLY A 19 -6.18 -9.02 -6.29
CA GLY A 19 -5.33 -9.27 -7.44
C GLY A 19 -3.85 -9.37 -7.06
N ALA A 20 -2.99 -9.36 -8.08
CA ALA A 20 -1.55 -9.47 -7.90
C ALA A 20 -1.03 -8.32 -7.01
N VAL A 21 -0.15 -8.66 -6.07
CA VAL A 21 0.41 -7.68 -5.11
C VAL A 21 1.00 -6.45 -5.81
N LEU A 22 1.72 -6.65 -6.91
CA LEU A 22 2.38 -5.57 -7.65
C LEU A 22 1.39 -4.61 -8.33
N ASP A 23 0.23 -5.12 -8.75
CA ASP A 23 -0.80 -4.32 -9.40
C ASP A 23 -1.71 -3.65 -8.39
N LEU A 24 -1.95 -4.30 -7.24
CA LEU A 24 -2.92 -3.86 -6.25
C LEU A 24 -2.32 -2.93 -5.19
N LEU A 25 -1.14 -3.24 -4.65
CA LEU A 25 -0.47 -2.44 -3.61
C LEU A 25 0.24 -1.22 -4.21
N GLN A 26 -0.52 -0.44 -4.97
CA GLN A 26 -0.11 0.86 -5.47
C GLN A 26 -0.27 1.92 -4.38
N PRO A 27 0.59 2.95 -4.36
CA PRO A 27 0.49 4.08 -3.44
C PRO A 27 -0.91 4.67 -3.27
N ALA A 28 -1.65 4.77 -4.38
CA ALA A 28 -2.99 5.32 -4.39
C ALA A 28 -3.98 4.48 -3.57
N LEU A 29 -3.93 3.14 -3.70
CA LEU A 29 -4.80 2.24 -2.95
C LEU A 29 -4.44 2.26 -1.47
N VAL A 30 -3.14 2.27 -1.14
CA VAL A 30 -2.67 2.33 0.25
C VAL A 30 -3.18 3.58 0.95
N ARG A 31 -3.12 4.73 0.28
CA ARG A 31 -3.66 5.99 0.80
C ARG A 31 -5.16 5.93 0.98
N GLN A 32 -5.88 5.34 0.03
CA GLN A 32 -7.33 5.25 0.08
C GLN A 32 -7.84 4.34 1.20
N VAL A 33 -7.17 3.21 1.43
CA VAL A 33 -7.61 2.19 2.41
C VAL A 33 -7.10 2.47 3.81
N TRP A 34 -5.83 2.85 3.94
CA TRP A 34 -5.18 3.01 5.25
C TRP A 34 -4.95 4.48 5.63
N GLY A 35 -5.24 5.45 4.75
CA GLY A 35 -4.97 6.86 5.02
C GLY A 35 -3.48 7.19 5.13
N MET A 36 -2.60 6.32 4.62
CA MET A 36 -1.15 6.45 4.74
C MET A 36 -0.52 6.90 3.43
N GLN A 37 0.50 7.75 3.50
CA GLN A 37 1.35 8.01 2.35
C GLN A 37 2.26 6.80 2.11
N CYS A 38 2.37 6.39 0.86
CA CYS A 38 3.17 5.25 0.44
C CYS A 38 4.05 5.69 -0.73
N ASP A 39 5.35 5.75 -0.52
CA ASP A 39 6.30 6.15 -1.56
C ASP A 39 7.11 4.94 -2.03
N PRO A 40 7.04 4.59 -3.32
CA PRO A 40 7.86 3.54 -3.88
C PRO A 40 9.30 4.05 -4.03
N VAL A 41 10.25 3.35 -3.43
CA VAL A 41 11.67 3.66 -3.54
C VAL A 41 12.42 2.45 -4.08
N HIS A 42 13.31 2.69 -5.03
CA HIS A 42 14.24 1.68 -5.49
C HIS A 42 15.45 1.70 -4.56
N SER A 43 15.72 0.58 -3.91
CA SER A 43 16.94 0.44 -3.13
C SER A 43 18.15 0.36 -4.05
N SER A 44 19.34 0.53 -3.50
CA SER A 44 20.61 0.52 -4.25
C SER A 44 20.89 -0.83 -4.92
N ASP A 45 20.22 -1.90 -4.47
CA ASP A 45 20.24 -3.23 -5.06
C ASP A 45 19.20 -3.42 -6.18
N GLY A 46 18.44 -2.38 -6.53
CA GLY A 46 17.37 -2.41 -7.53
C GLY A 46 16.05 -3.00 -7.01
N ALA A 47 15.98 -3.45 -5.76
CA ALA A 47 14.75 -3.97 -5.19
C ALA A 47 13.76 -2.85 -4.91
N LEU A 48 12.50 -3.04 -5.33
CA LEU A 48 11.40 -2.15 -5.01
C LEU A 48 11.06 -2.28 -3.52
N GLN A 49 11.13 -1.15 -2.82
CA GLN A 49 10.72 -1.00 -1.43
C GLN A 49 9.61 0.05 -1.35
N TYR A 50 8.78 -0.05 -0.31
CA TYR A 50 7.70 0.89 -0.08
C TYR A 50 7.91 1.52 1.29
N ILE A 51 7.99 2.84 1.32
CA ILE A 51 8.06 3.62 2.56
C ILE A 51 6.64 4.02 2.92
N PHE A 52 6.18 3.58 4.08
CA PHE A 52 4.87 3.94 4.61
C PHE A 52 5.04 5.02 5.66
N VAL A 53 4.43 6.18 5.43
CA VAL A 53 4.37 7.27 6.39
C VAL A 53 2.91 7.37 6.85
N ALA A 54 2.69 7.18 8.15
CA ALA A 54 1.39 7.46 8.73
C ALA A 54 1.12 8.97 8.58
N ASP A 55 -0.01 9.33 7.96
CA ASP A 55 -0.51 10.69 8.06
C ASP A 55 -1.02 10.83 9.50
N THR A 56 -0.16 11.26 10.42
CA THR A 56 -0.50 11.48 11.83
C THR A 56 -1.36 12.73 11.97
N ALA A 57 -2.50 12.77 11.28
CA ALA A 57 -3.64 13.52 11.72
C ALA A 57 -4.46 12.57 12.59
N LEU A 58 -4.09 12.42 13.86
CA LEU A 58 -5.02 11.85 14.84
C LEU A 58 -6.30 12.71 14.80
N PRO A 59 -7.49 12.15 14.54
CA PRO A 59 -8.71 12.88 14.84
C PRO A 59 -8.75 13.11 16.35
N ALA A 60 -8.90 14.38 16.74
CA ALA A 60 -9.10 14.80 18.12
C ALA A 60 -10.44 14.30 18.68
#